data_AF-A0A2V8VBF2-F1
#
_entry.id   AF-A0A2V8VBF2-F1
#
_cell.length_a   1.000
_cell.length_b   1.000
_cell.length_c   1.000
_cell.angle_alpha   90.00
_cell.angle_beta   90.00
_cell.angle_gamma   90.00
#
_symmetry.space_group_name_H-M   'P 1'
#
loop_
_entity.id
_entity.type
_entity.pdbx_description
1 polymer ?
#
loop_
_entity_poly.entity_id
_entity_poly.type
_entity_poly.pdbx_seq_one_letter_code
_entity_poly.pdbx_strand_id
1 'polypeptide(L)'
;MAELEIHHESEHEADPTGQRVGVLAALLAVALAIVTIQSHRTHTAAIMHKSSANDAWAHYQSTRIKYHNLELGEKLVSIFGVKVESVDKILADFAAQKKKYEQQGKQIEEEAQKAGESAEADEHRALRFDLGEGLLEIALVLSSLYFISRKKMFPVMGIIAGVIGAAIAVTGLMM
;
A
#
# COMPACT_ATOMS: atom_id res chain seq x y z
N MET A 1 65.91 -32.13 6.85
CA MET A 1 64.66 -31.83 6.12
C MET A 1 63.71 -31.27 7.16
N ALA A 2 63.27 -30.02 7.00
CA ALA A 2 62.28 -29.42 7.89
C ALA A 2 60.92 -30.06 7.56
N GLU A 3 60.37 -30.75 8.54
CA GLU A 3 59.07 -31.40 8.44
C GLU A 3 58.02 -30.28 8.53
N LEU A 4 57.33 -30.05 7.42
CA LEU A 4 56.24 -29.08 7.35
C LEU A 4 55.07 -29.68 8.13
N GLU A 5 54.92 -29.26 9.38
CA GLU A 5 53.75 -29.56 10.20
C GLU A 5 52.58 -28.76 9.63
N ILE A 6 51.88 -29.34 8.66
CA ILE A 6 50.62 -28.82 8.16
C ILE A 6 49.63 -29.01 9.30
N HIS A 7 49.38 -27.95 10.06
CA HIS A 7 48.19 -27.85 10.89
C HIS A 7 46.97 -28.03 9.98
N HIS A 8 46.49 -29.26 9.88
CA HIS A 8 45.09 -29.50 9.58
C HIS A 8 44.31 -28.88 10.74
N GLU A 9 43.84 -27.64 10.57
CA GLU A 9 42.65 -27.14 11.28
C GLU A 9 41.45 -27.95 10.78
N SER A 10 41.45 -29.24 11.08
CA SER A 10 40.27 -30.10 11.07
C SER A 10 39.64 -30.04 12.44
N GLU A 11 39.19 -28.86 12.85
CA GLU A 11 38.20 -28.72 13.91
C GLU A 11 36.99 -27.99 13.35
N HIS A 12 36.12 -28.76 12.70
CA HIS A 12 34.70 -28.60 12.98
C HIS A 12 34.48 -28.88 14.47
N GLU A 13 34.93 -27.98 15.34
CA GLU A 13 34.36 -27.87 16.67
C GLU A 13 32.88 -27.59 16.40
N ALA A 14 32.04 -28.61 16.62
CA ALA A 14 30.61 -28.44 16.45
C ALA A 14 30.22 -27.24 17.32
N ASP A 15 29.80 -26.14 16.70
CA ASP A 15 29.25 -24.99 17.40
C ASP A 15 27.74 -25.19 17.52
N PRO A 16 27.23 -25.86 18.58
CA PRO A 16 25.81 -26.06 18.76
C PRO A 16 25.04 -24.74 18.88
N THR A 17 25.70 -23.62 19.24
CA THR A 17 25.06 -22.31 19.22
C THR A 17 24.89 -21.83 17.77
N GLY A 18 25.92 -21.95 16.94
CA GLY A 18 25.87 -21.62 15.52
C GLY A 18 24.83 -22.44 14.75
N GLN A 19 24.69 -23.73 15.04
CA GLN A 19 23.62 -24.56 14.46
C GLN A 19 22.22 -24.03 14.83
N ARG A 20 22.00 -23.67 16.10
CA ARG A 20 20.73 -23.08 16.56
C ARG A 20 20.45 -21.73 15.90
N VAL A 21 21.47 -20.88 15.76
CA VAL A 21 21.34 -19.58 15.08
C VAL A 21 21.06 -19.77 13.58
N GLY A 22 21.64 -20.79 12.95
CA GLY A 22 21.32 -21.15 11.57
C GLY A 22 19.85 -21.55 11.38
N VAL A 23 19.32 -22.40 12.27
CA VAL A 23 17.89 -22.75 12.27
C VAL A 23 17.00 -21.53 12.51
N LEU A 24 17.37 -20.66 13.46
CA LEU A 24 16.66 -19.40 13.70
C LEU A 24 16.63 -18.52 12.45
N ALA A 25 17.77 -18.34 11.79
CA ALA A 25 17.86 -17.52 10.58
C ALA A 25 16.97 -18.10 9.46
N ALA A 26 16.92 -19.44 9.31
CA ALA A 26 16.02 -20.07 8.35
C ALA A 26 14.54 -19.80 8.69
N LEU A 27 14.15 -19.87 9.96
CA LEU A 27 12.78 -19.55 10.39
C LEU A 27 12.43 -18.08 10.15
N LEU A 28 13.35 -17.16 10.47
CA LEU A 28 13.20 -15.73 10.20
C LEU A 28 13.07 -15.45 8.70
N ALA A 29 13.84 -16.13 7.85
CA ALA A 29 13.76 -15.98 6.41
C ALA A 29 12.41 -16.45 5.85
N VAL A 30 11.86 -17.56 6.35
CA VAL A 30 10.51 -18.02 5.96
C VAL A 30 9.45 -17.03 6.41
N ALA A 31 9.54 -16.53 7.65
CA ALA A 31 8.61 -15.53 8.17
C ALA A 31 8.69 -14.23 7.34
N LEU A 32 9.90 -13.74 7.05
CA LEU A 32 10.14 -12.59 6.20
C LEU A 32 9.50 -12.77 4.83
N ALA A 33 9.75 -13.89 4.15
CA ALA A 33 9.17 -14.15 2.83
C ALA A 33 7.63 -14.11 2.83
N ILE A 34 6.99 -14.67 3.87
CA ILE A 34 5.53 -14.63 4.01
C ILE A 34 5.05 -13.18 4.19
N VAL A 35 5.71 -12.41 5.05
CA VAL A 35 5.35 -11.01 5.32
C VAL A 35 5.59 -10.14 4.08
N THR A 36 6.69 -10.30 3.36
CA THR A 36 6.97 -9.61 2.08
C THR A 36 5.88 -9.86 1.05
N ILE A 37 5.47 -11.12 0.85
CA ILE A 37 4.37 -11.44 -0.08
C ILE A 37 3.07 -10.74 0.33
N GLN A 38 2.75 -10.75 1.64
CA GLN A 38 1.57 -10.08 2.17
C GLN A 38 1.66 -8.55 2.04
N SER A 39 2.85 -7.96 2.26
CA SER A 39 3.07 -6.53 2.11
C SER A 39 2.83 -6.10 0.68
N HIS A 40 3.49 -6.76 -0.29
CA HIS A 40 3.32 -6.49 -1.71
C HIS A 40 1.85 -6.62 -2.16
N ARG A 41 1.13 -7.66 -1.69
CA ARG A 41 -0.29 -7.83 -2.03
C ARG A 41 -1.15 -6.69 -1.49
N THR A 42 -0.92 -6.28 -0.25
CA THR A 42 -1.69 -5.21 0.40
C THR A 42 -1.40 -3.86 -0.24
N HIS A 43 -0.13 -3.57 -0.53
CA HIS A 43 0.26 -2.36 -1.25
C HIS A 43 -0.35 -2.30 -2.67
N THR A 44 -0.38 -3.43 -3.38
CA THR A 44 -1.04 -3.52 -4.69
C THR A 44 -2.55 -3.25 -4.57
N ALA A 45 -3.21 -3.82 -3.57
CA ALA A 45 -4.63 -3.57 -3.32
C ALA A 45 -4.91 -2.09 -3.00
N ALA A 46 -4.10 -1.47 -2.13
CA ALA A 46 -4.21 -0.05 -1.80
C ALA A 46 -4.04 0.84 -3.04
N ILE A 47 -3.07 0.55 -3.91
CA ILE A 47 -2.90 1.26 -5.20
C ILE A 47 -4.14 1.10 -6.08
N MET A 48 -4.67 -0.12 -6.21
CA MET A 48 -5.85 -0.38 -7.04
C MET A 48 -7.06 0.40 -6.54
N HIS A 49 -7.33 0.40 -5.22
CA HIS A 49 -8.44 1.16 -4.64
C HIS A 49 -8.25 2.67 -4.78
N LYS A 50 -7.02 3.18 -4.56
CA LYS A 50 -6.69 4.60 -4.79
C LYS A 50 -6.87 4.99 -6.25
N SER A 51 -6.52 4.11 -7.19
CA SER A 51 -6.78 4.31 -8.63
C SER A 51 -8.27 4.37 -8.93
N SER A 52 -9.07 3.44 -8.38
CA SER A 52 -10.53 3.46 -8.56
C SER A 52 -11.18 4.72 -7.96
N ALA A 53 -10.71 5.19 -6.81
CA ALA A 53 -11.17 6.45 -6.22
C ALA A 53 -10.81 7.65 -7.11
N ASN A 54 -9.61 7.67 -7.69
CA ASN A 54 -9.20 8.69 -8.66
C ASN A 54 -10.06 8.68 -9.93
N ASP A 55 -10.41 7.49 -10.45
CA ASP A 55 -11.29 7.35 -11.61
C ASP A 55 -12.70 7.89 -11.32
N ALA A 56 -13.23 7.63 -10.11
CA ALA A 56 -14.50 8.19 -9.67
C ALA A 56 -14.45 9.73 -9.58
N TRP A 57 -13.37 10.28 -9.02
CA TRP A 57 -13.16 11.73 -9.03
C TRP A 57 -13.03 12.32 -10.44
N ALA A 58 -12.34 11.63 -11.36
CA ALA A 58 -12.26 12.06 -12.75
C ALA A 58 -13.64 12.05 -13.43
N HIS A 59 -14.48 11.06 -13.15
CA HIS A 59 -15.85 11.00 -13.65
C HIS A 59 -16.73 12.12 -13.07
N TYR A 60 -16.58 12.43 -11.78
CA TYR A 60 -17.22 13.58 -11.15
C TYR A 60 -16.84 14.89 -11.85
N GLN A 61 -15.53 15.11 -12.05
CA GLN A 61 -15.02 16.31 -12.72
C GLN A 61 -15.57 16.44 -14.15
N SER A 62 -15.61 15.34 -14.90
CA SER A 62 -16.23 15.31 -16.24
C SER A 62 -17.71 15.71 -16.21
N THR A 63 -18.47 15.19 -15.23
CA THR A 63 -19.88 15.51 -15.04
C THR A 63 -20.10 16.97 -14.67
N ARG A 64 -19.24 17.53 -13.81
CA ARG A 64 -19.23 18.95 -13.45
C ARG A 64 -18.91 19.85 -14.65
N ILE A 65 -17.98 19.47 -15.52
CA ILE A 65 -17.69 20.20 -16.76
C ILE A 65 -18.92 20.21 -17.68
N LYS A 66 -19.62 19.07 -17.85
CA LYS A 66 -20.86 19.02 -18.64
C LYS A 66 -21.93 19.94 -18.07
N TYR A 67 -22.10 19.95 -16.75
CA TYR A 67 -23.00 20.87 -16.06
C TYR A 67 -22.62 22.34 -16.33
N HIS A 68 -21.34 22.71 -16.20
CA HIS A 68 -20.89 24.08 -16.40
C HIS A 68 -21.00 24.53 -17.87
N ASN A 69 -20.81 23.62 -18.83
CA ASN A 69 -21.04 23.90 -20.24
C ASN A 69 -22.51 24.26 -20.51
N LEU A 70 -23.47 23.63 -19.81
CA LEU A 70 -24.88 24.01 -19.90
C LEU A 70 -25.15 25.40 -19.28
N GLU A 71 -24.53 25.71 -18.13
CA GLU A 71 -24.62 27.06 -17.54
C GLU A 71 -24.05 28.13 -18.47
N LEU A 72 -22.93 27.83 -19.14
CA LEU A 72 -22.35 28.72 -20.14
C LEU A 72 -23.31 28.90 -21.33
N GLY A 73 -23.88 27.82 -21.85
CA GLY A 73 -24.87 27.85 -22.92
C GLY A 73 -26.10 28.71 -22.58
N GLU A 74 -26.64 28.55 -21.37
CA GLU A 74 -27.77 29.34 -20.86
C GLU A 74 -27.42 30.83 -20.75
N LYS A 75 -26.24 31.17 -20.22
CA LYS A 75 -25.75 32.56 -20.16
C LYS A 75 -25.61 33.16 -21.55
N LEU A 76 -25.06 32.42 -22.51
CA LEU A 76 -24.92 32.90 -23.88
C LEU A 76 -26.28 33.17 -24.53
N VAL A 77 -27.25 32.26 -24.37
CA VAL A 77 -28.63 32.48 -24.84
C VAL A 77 -29.24 33.75 -24.23
N SER A 78 -29.05 33.96 -22.93
CA SER A 78 -29.50 35.17 -22.24
C SER A 78 -28.84 36.45 -22.76
N ILE A 79 -27.56 36.41 -23.13
CA ILE A 79 -26.82 37.58 -23.65
C ILE A 79 -27.23 37.90 -25.09
N PHE A 80 -27.37 36.89 -25.95
CA PHE A 80 -27.69 37.10 -27.37
C PHE A 80 -29.16 37.44 -27.62
N GLY A 81 -30.05 37.22 -26.64
CA GLY A 81 -31.40 37.80 -26.64
C GLY A 81 -32.32 37.32 -27.78
N VAL A 82 -32.04 36.17 -28.38
CA VAL A 82 -32.85 35.63 -29.47
C VAL A 82 -34.18 35.12 -28.89
N LYS A 83 -35.30 35.77 -29.20
CA LYS A 83 -36.64 35.38 -28.74
C LYS A 83 -37.38 34.66 -29.87
N VAL A 84 -37.15 33.37 -30.00
CA VAL A 84 -37.93 32.46 -30.85
C VAL A 84 -38.47 31.35 -29.97
N GLU A 85 -39.64 30.78 -30.29
CA GLU A 85 -40.27 29.68 -29.53
C GLU A 85 -39.33 28.47 -29.31
N SER A 86 -38.32 28.28 -30.18
CA SER A 86 -37.28 27.26 -30.01
C SER A 86 -36.34 27.51 -28.82
N VAL A 87 -36.18 28.76 -28.40
CA VAL A 87 -35.26 29.15 -27.31
C VAL A 87 -35.81 28.74 -25.94
N ASP A 88 -37.12 28.88 -25.72
CA ASP A 88 -37.75 28.45 -24.46
C ASP A 88 -37.63 26.93 -24.26
N LYS A 89 -37.75 26.16 -25.35
CA LYS A 89 -37.52 24.69 -25.32
C LYS A 89 -36.07 24.36 -24.99
N ILE A 90 -35.10 25.03 -25.60
CA ILE A 90 -33.66 24.83 -25.32
C ILE A 90 -33.34 25.13 -23.85
N LEU A 91 -33.87 26.23 -23.31
CA LEU A 91 -33.68 26.61 -21.90
C LEU A 91 -34.29 25.59 -20.94
N ALA A 92 -35.48 25.07 -21.25
CA ALA A 92 -36.10 23.99 -20.47
C ALA A 92 -35.27 22.69 -20.50
N ASP A 93 -34.76 22.31 -21.66
CA ASP A 93 -33.89 21.14 -21.83
C ASP A 93 -32.57 21.29 -21.04
N PHE A 94 -31.97 22.48 -21.07
CA PHE A 94 -30.78 22.80 -20.26
C PHE A 94 -31.08 22.69 -18.77
N ALA A 95 -32.20 23.23 -18.30
CA ALA A 95 -32.60 23.12 -16.90
C ALA A 95 -32.79 21.65 -16.46
N ALA A 96 -33.43 20.83 -17.30
CA ALA A 96 -33.60 19.41 -17.04
C ALA A 96 -32.26 18.65 -16.99
N GLN A 97 -31.36 18.91 -17.95
CA GLN A 97 -30.04 18.27 -17.99
C GLN A 97 -29.14 18.72 -16.83
N LYS A 98 -29.18 20.00 -16.44
CA LYS A 98 -28.47 20.50 -15.25
C LYS A 98 -28.90 19.74 -14.00
N LYS A 99 -30.21 19.60 -13.76
CA LYS A 99 -30.74 18.84 -12.61
C LYS A 99 -30.27 17.39 -12.63
N LYS A 100 -30.24 16.76 -13.81
CA LYS A 100 -29.71 15.40 -14.00
C LYS A 100 -28.22 15.33 -13.63
N TYR A 101 -27.37 16.20 -14.18
CA TYR A 101 -25.93 16.19 -13.91
C TYR A 101 -25.60 16.59 -12.47
N GLU A 102 -26.40 17.44 -11.84
CA GLU A 102 -26.26 17.75 -10.42
C GLU A 102 -26.51 16.51 -9.55
N GLN A 103 -27.60 15.77 -9.81
CA GLN A 103 -27.91 14.53 -9.09
C GLN A 103 -26.86 13.45 -9.33
N GLN A 104 -26.46 13.23 -10.59
CA GLN A 104 -25.40 12.29 -10.94
C GLN A 104 -24.07 12.68 -10.29
N GLY A 105 -23.72 13.97 -10.31
CA GLY A 105 -22.52 14.48 -9.67
C GLY A 105 -22.47 14.16 -8.18
N LYS A 106 -23.56 14.40 -7.44
CA LYS A 106 -23.64 14.08 -6.00
C LYS A 106 -23.44 12.58 -5.73
N GLN A 107 -24.04 11.71 -6.54
CA GLN A 107 -23.87 10.26 -6.39
C GLN A 107 -22.41 9.83 -6.64
N ILE A 108 -21.78 10.32 -7.71
CA ILE A 108 -20.38 10.00 -8.03
C ILE A 108 -19.44 10.54 -6.96
N GLU A 109 -19.73 11.72 -6.41
CA GLU A 109 -18.95 12.33 -5.33
C GLU A 109 -19.00 11.47 -4.06
N GLU A 110 -20.18 11.02 -3.64
CA GLU A 110 -20.34 10.13 -2.49
C GLU A 110 -19.61 8.79 -2.69
N GLU A 111 -19.67 8.22 -3.90
CA GLU A 111 -18.94 6.99 -4.25
C GLU A 111 -17.43 7.20 -4.20
N ALA A 112 -16.94 8.32 -4.76
CA ALA A 112 -15.53 8.67 -4.76
C ALA A 112 -14.98 8.88 -3.33
N GLN A 113 -15.76 9.52 -2.45
CA GLN A 113 -15.41 9.71 -1.05
C GLN A 113 -15.31 8.38 -0.29
N LYS A 114 -16.32 7.51 -0.41
CA LYS A 114 -16.32 6.18 0.22
C LYS A 114 -15.16 5.30 -0.28
N ALA A 115 -14.86 5.36 -1.57
CA ALA A 115 -13.72 4.65 -2.15
C ALA A 115 -12.39 5.20 -1.60
N GLY A 116 -12.28 6.51 -1.41
CA GLY A 116 -11.12 7.16 -0.79
C GLY A 116 -10.89 6.72 0.65
N GLU A 117 -11.93 6.71 1.48
CA GLU A 117 -11.86 6.24 2.87
C GLU A 117 -11.42 4.77 2.95
N SER A 118 -11.93 3.93 2.05
CA SER A 118 -11.56 2.51 1.99
C SER A 118 -10.08 2.34 1.58
N ALA A 119 -9.61 3.13 0.61
CA ALA A 119 -8.22 3.12 0.17
C ALA A 119 -7.25 3.57 1.29
N GLU A 120 -7.62 4.56 2.09
CA GLU A 120 -6.83 5.01 3.25
C GLU A 120 -6.70 3.92 4.32
N ALA A 121 -7.78 3.17 4.57
CA ALA A 121 -7.73 2.03 5.48
C ALA A 121 -6.76 0.93 5.00
N ASP A 122 -6.74 0.64 3.70
CA ASP A 122 -5.80 -0.32 3.10
C ASP A 122 -4.35 0.19 3.13
N GLU A 123 -4.13 1.49 2.98
CA GLU A 123 -2.82 2.13 3.11
C GLU A 123 -2.27 1.96 4.53
N HIS A 124 -3.11 2.16 5.55
CA HIS A 124 -2.75 1.95 6.95
C HIS A 124 -2.40 0.48 7.24
N ARG A 125 -3.10 -0.45 6.60
CA ARG A 125 -2.81 -1.89 6.69
C ARG A 125 -1.48 -2.23 6.05
N ALA A 126 -1.20 -1.70 4.85
CA ALA A 126 0.06 -1.92 4.13
C ALA A 126 1.27 -1.44 4.95
N LEU A 127 1.17 -0.25 5.57
CA LEU A 127 2.26 0.32 6.38
C LEU A 127 2.71 -0.59 7.53
N ARG A 128 1.79 -1.37 8.12
CA ARG A 128 2.15 -2.32 9.18
C ARG A 128 2.91 -3.53 8.65
N PHE A 129 2.56 -4.00 7.46
CA PHE A 129 3.33 -5.07 6.83
C PHE A 129 4.74 -4.60 6.46
N ASP A 130 4.89 -3.40 5.93
CA ASP A 130 6.22 -2.82 5.62
C ASP A 130 7.10 -2.70 6.87
N LEU A 131 6.53 -2.24 7.99
CA LEU A 131 7.26 -2.16 9.25
C LEU A 131 7.64 -3.55 9.79
N GLY A 132 6.73 -4.52 9.68
CA GLY A 132 6.98 -5.90 10.08
C GLY A 132 8.07 -6.57 9.23
N GLU A 133 8.03 -6.35 7.91
CA GLU A 133 9.01 -6.80 6.95
C GLU A 133 10.40 -6.26 7.28
N GLY A 134 10.54 -4.93 7.43
CA GLY A 134 11.82 -4.31 7.75
C GLY A 134 12.42 -4.80 9.08
N LEU A 135 11.60 -5.03 10.10
CA LEU A 135 12.09 -5.60 11.37
C LEU A 135 12.53 -7.06 11.24
N LEU A 136 11.89 -7.85 10.39
CA LEU A 136 12.30 -9.24 10.10
C LEU A 136 13.60 -9.28 9.27
N GLU A 137 13.81 -8.33 8.35
CA GLU A 137 15.10 -8.18 7.66
C GLU A 137 16.22 -7.84 8.64
N ILE A 138 15.99 -6.86 9.54
CA ILE A 138 16.96 -6.52 10.59
C ILE A 138 17.23 -7.75 11.47
N ALA A 139 16.20 -8.51 11.84
CA ALA A 139 16.34 -9.72 12.62
C ALA A 139 17.24 -10.77 11.93
N LEU A 140 17.06 -10.96 10.62
CA LEU A 140 17.85 -11.86 9.81
C LEU A 140 19.32 -11.42 9.73
N VAL A 141 19.56 -10.13 9.47
CA VAL A 141 20.91 -9.55 9.40
C VAL A 141 21.62 -9.64 10.75
N LEU A 142 20.94 -9.31 11.86
CA LEU A 142 21.51 -9.45 13.19
C LEU A 142 21.81 -10.92 13.52
N SER A 143 20.94 -11.84 13.13
CA SER A 143 21.19 -13.28 13.34
C SER A 143 22.42 -13.77 12.54
N SER A 144 22.62 -13.28 11.31
CA SER A 144 23.77 -13.67 10.49
C SER A 144 25.10 -13.10 11.01
N LEU A 145 25.10 -11.93 11.66
CA LEU A 145 26.30 -11.35 12.28
C LEU A 145 26.92 -12.23 13.38
N TYR A 146 26.17 -13.18 13.93
CA TYR A 146 26.73 -14.19 14.84
C TYR A 146 27.87 -14.98 14.20
N PHE A 147 27.76 -15.34 12.91
CA PHE A 147 28.75 -16.18 12.24
C PHE A 147 30.10 -15.48 12.05
N ILE A 148 30.10 -14.14 12.00
CA ILE A 148 31.33 -13.33 11.88
C ILE A 148 31.87 -12.97 13.27
N SER A 149 30.99 -12.47 14.16
CA SER A 149 31.40 -11.90 15.44
C SER A 149 31.53 -12.92 16.58
N ARG A 150 30.91 -14.10 16.43
CA ARG A 150 30.72 -15.12 17.48
C ARG A 150 30.08 -14.58 18.77
N LYS A 151 29.43 -13.41 18.74
CA LYS A 151 28.77 -12.79 19.91
C LYS A 151 27.29 -13.12 19.97
N LYS A 152 26.85 -13.72 21.07
CA LYS A 152 25.42 -14.07 21.32
C LYS A 152 24.48 -12.87 21.42
N MET A 153 25.00 -11.66 21.62
CA MET A 153 24.21 -10.43 21.65
C MET A 153 23.45 -10.20 20.34
N PHE A 154 24.07 -10.47 19.19
CA PHE A 154 23.45 -10.22 17.89
C PHE A 154 22.21 -11.08 17.63
N PRO A 155 22.22 -12.41 17.76
CA PRO A 155 21.02 -13.22 17.57
C PRO A 155 19.95 -12.94 18.64
N VAL A 156 20.33 -12.51 19.86
CA VAL A 156 19.34 -12.08 20.88
C VAL A 156 18.59 -10.82 20.43
N MET A 157 19.32 -9.79 19.96
CA MET A 157 18.68 -8.60 19.39
C MET A 157 17.87 -8.95 18.14
N GLY A 158 18.35 -9.88 17.33
CA GLY A 158 17.64 -10.41 16.17
C GLY A 158 16.30 -11.05 16.54
N ILE A 159 16.26 -11.91 17.56
CA ILE A 159 15.02 -12.51 18.07
C ILE A 159 14.05 -11.42 18.53
N ILE A 160 14.52 -10.43 19.30
CA ILE A 160 13.66 -9.33 19.78
C ILE A 160 13.06 -8.57 18.60
N ALA A 161 13.89 -8.17 17.62
CA ALA A 161 13.42 -7.51 16.41
C ALA A 161 12.43 -8.38 15.62
N GLY A 162 12.72 -9.68 15.46
CA GLY A 162 11.88 -10.60 14.72
C GLY A 162 10.53 -10.86 15.40
N VAL A 163 10.49 -10.95 16.73
CA VAL A 163 9.24 -11.09 17.49
C VAL A 163 8.38 -9.82 17.37
N ILE A 164 8.99 -8.64 17.49
CA ILE A 164 8.28 -7.37 17.32
C ILE A 164 7.75 -7.24 15.87
N GLY A 165 8.59 -7.54 14.88
CA GLY A 165 8.22 -7.50 13.47
C GLY A 165 7.08 -8.45 13.14
N ALA A 166 7.16 -9.70 13.61
CA ALA A 166 6.09 -10.67 13.45
C ALA A 166 4.79 -10.23 14.14
N ALA A 167 4.86 -9.69 15.36
CA ALA A 167 3.68 -9.19 16.06
C ALA A 167 3.00 -8.05 15.29
N ILE A 168 3.78 -7.08 14.79
CA ILE A 168 3.26 -5.97 14.00
C ILE A 168 2.63 -6.48 12.70
N ALA A 169 3.29 -7.38 11.98
CA ALA A 169 2.76 -7.98 10.76
C ALA A 169 1.44 -8.74 11.00
N VAL A 170 1.32 -9.46 12.13
CA VAL A 170 0.07 -10.13 12.53
C VAL A 170 -1.05 -9.12 12.78
N THR A 171 -0.76 -7.94 13.34
CA THR A 171 -1.81 -6.91 13.46
C THR A 171 -2.29 -6.38 12.10
N GLY A 172 -1.45 -6.39 11.07
CA GLY A 172 -1.86 -6.09 9.69
C GLY A 172 -2.72 -7.18 9.04
N LEU A 173 -2.68 -8.42 9.55
CA LEU A 173 -3.58 -9.49 9.12
C LEU A 173 -4.98 -9.37 9.76
N MET A 174 -5.05 -8.88 11.00
CA MET A 174 -6.29 -8.85 11.81
C MET A 174 -7.20 -7.65 11.55
N MET A 175 -6.74 -6.66 10.79
CA MET A 175 -7.55 -5.53 10.30
C MET A 175 -7.94 -5.75 8.85
#